data_AF-A0A1L3FIY0-F1
#
_entry.id   AF-A0A1L3FIY0-F1
#
_cell.length_a   1.000
_cell.length_b   1.000
_cell.length_c   1.000
_cell.angle_alpha   90.00
_cell.angle_beta   90.00
_cell.angle_gamma   90.00
#
_symmetry.space_group_name_H-M   'P 1'
#
loop_
_entity.id
_entity.type
_entity.pdbx_description
1 polymer ?
#
loop_
_entity_poly.entity_id
_entity_poly.type
_entity_poly.pdbx_seq_one_letter_code
_entity_poly.pdbx_strand_id
1 'polypeptide(L)'
;MMKLSLIEDQAIQARIAGIAGAETFDRIFAGIRFDEIDGNLLFAIARDEDCASEIEDEFSHHLAVVATQVLGQSVDVVVVLPKVLQ
;
A
#
# COMPACT_ATOMS: atom_id res chain seq x y z
N MET A 1 5.22 -13.62 8.80
CA MET A 1 4.25 -13.44 7.70
C MET A 1 2.81 -13.53 8.22
N MET A 2 2.05 -12.44 8.08
CA MET A 2 0.64 -12.32 8.45
C MET A 2 -0.12 -11.68 7.29
N LYS A 3 -1.21 -12.32 6.83
CA LYS A 3 -2.13 -11.71 5.85
C LYS A 3 -2.90 -10.57 6.50
N LEU A 4 -3.01 -9.45 5.79
CA LEU A 4 -3.87 -8.36 6.23
C LEU A 4 -5.33 -8.78 6.08
N SER A 5 -6.15 -8.41 7.06
CA SER A 5 -7.59 -8.49 6.92
C SER A 5 -8.09 -7.44 5.92
N LEU A 6 -9.28 -7.67 5.36
CA LEU A 6 -9.93 -6.70 4.49
C LEU A 6 -10.10 -5.33 5.18
N ILE A 7 -10.33 -5.32 6.50
CA ILE A 7 -10.50 -4.09 7.28
C ILE A 7 -9.18 -3.31 7.33
N GLU A 8 -8.05 -3.98 7.57
CA GLU A 8 -6.74 -3.35 7.61
C GLU A 8 -6.32 -2.82 6.24
N ASP A 9 -6.52 -3.63 5.19
CA ASP A 9 -6.28 -3.21 3.80
C ASP A 9 -7.08 -1.94 3.45
N GLN A 10 -8.39 -1.97 3.68
CA GLN A 10 -9.27 -0.82 3.42
C GLN A 10 -8.95 0.39 4.30
N ALA A 11 -8.52 0.19 5.54
CA ALA A 11 -8.10 1.28 6.42
C ALA A 11 -6.84 1.98 5.92
N ILE A 12 -5.84 1.22 5.40
CA ILE A 12 -4.66 1.80 4.78
C ILE A 12 -5.05 2.58 3.52
N GLN A 13 -5.88 1.98 2.65
CA GLN A 13 -6.40 2.64 1.45
C GLN A 13 -7.12 3.97 1.75
N ALA A 14 -8.02 3.98 2.73
CA ALA A 14 -8.76 5.18 3.09
C ALA A 14 -7.84 6.30 3.62
N ARG A 15 -6.81 5.95 4.39
CA ARG A 15 -5.89 6.93 4.96
C ARG A 15 -4.92 7.48 3.93
N ILE A 16 -4.39 6.65 3.03
CA ILE A 16 -3.54 7.14 1.94
C ILE A 16 -4.33 7.97 0.94
N ALA A 17 -5.61 7.67 0.68
CA ALA A 17 -6.48 8.51 -0.14
C ALA A 17 -6.61 9.95 0.40
N GLY A 18 -6.69 10.10 1.72
CA GLY A 18 -6.69 11.41 2.37
C GLY A 18 -5.38 12.19 2.23
N ILE A 19 -4.25 11.50 2.05
CA ILE A 19 -2.92 12.10 1.86
C ILE A 19 -2.68 12.43 0.38
N ALA A 20 -2.94 11.47 -0.51
CA ALA A 20 -2.69 11.59 -1.95
C ALA A 20 -3.69 12.52 -2.65
N GLY A 21 -4.90 12.65 -2.10
CA GLY A 21 -6.01 13.34 -2.74
C GLY A 21 -6.75 12.43 -3.73
N ALA A 22 -8.01 12.79 -4.02
CA ALA A 22 -8.93 11.93 -4.76
C ALA A 22 -8.45 11.56 -6.17
N GLU A 23 -7.94 12.54 -6.94
CA GLU A 23 -7.49 12.33 -8.32
C GLU A 23 -6.25 11.42 -8.39
N THR A 24 -5.26 11.68 -7.55
CA THR A 24 -4.04 10.87 -7.44
C THR A 24 -4.35 9.45 -6.99
N PHE A 25 -5.23 9.31 -5.99
CA PHE A 25 -5.64 8.01 -5.49
C PHE A 25 -6.37 7.20 -6.57
N ASP A 26 -7.33 7.80 -7.28
CA ASP A 26 -8.05 7.13 -8.36
C ASP A 26 -7.14 6.73 -9.53
N ARG A 27 -6.14 7.56 -9.88
CA ARG A 27 -5.22 7.27 -10.97
C ARG A 27 -4.22 6.15 -10.63
N ILE A 28 -3.55 6.29 -9.48
CA ILE A 28 -2.35 5.50 -9.14
C ILE A 28 -2.72 4.30 -8.26
N PHE A 29 -3.60 4.50 -7.27
CA PHE A 29 -3.96 3.47 -6.28
C PHE A 29 -5.17 2.65 -6.69
N ALA A 30 -5.77 2.88 -7.87
CA ALA A 30 -6.90 2.09 -8.33
C ALA A 30 -6.57 0.58 -8.37
N GLY A 31 -7.29 -0.18 -7.55
CA GLY A 31 -7.11 -1.64 -7.45
C GLY A 31 -5.90 -2.08 -6.64
N ILE A 32 -5.25 -1.18 -5.91
CA ILE A 32 -4.21 -1.52 -4.93
C ILE A 32 -4.76 -2.52 -3.90
N ARG A 33 -3.94 -3.47 -3.49
CA ARG A 33 -4.22 -4.37 -2.37
C ARG A 33 -3.03 -4.43 -1.42
N PHE A 34 -3.24 -4.17 -0.14
CA PHE A 34 -2.25 -4.46 0.89
C PHE A 34 -2.45 -5.90 1.37
N ASP A 35 -1.52 -6.79 1.02
CA ASP A 35 -1.74 -8.24 1.07
C ASP A 35 -1.25 -8.86 2.38
N GLU A 36 0.00 -8.58 2.73
CA GLU A 36 0.65 -9.21 3.89
C GLU A 36 1.77 -8.37 4.46
N ILE A 37 2.08 -8.63 5.72
CA ILE A 37 3.24 -8.11 6.42
C ILE A 37 4.15 -9.27 6.83
N ASP A 38 5.45 -9.12 6.57
CA ASP A 38 6.48 -10.03 7.06
C ASP A 38 7.57 -9.26 7.82
N GLY A 39 7.57 -9.41 9.15
CA GLY A 39 8.39 -8.56 10.02
C GLY A 39 7.95 -7.09 9.90
N ASN A 40 8.85 -6.24 9.41
CA ASN A 40 8.63 -4.82 9.16
C ASN A 40 8.40 -4.48 7.68
N LEU A 41 8.22 -5.48 6.81
CA LEU A 41 7.96 -5.32 5.38
C LEU A 41 6.48 -5.51 5.07
N LEU A 42 5.83 -4.50 4.51
CA LEU A 42 4.48 -4.58 3.99
C LEU A 42 4.51 -4.84 2.48
N PHE A 43 3.78 -5.84 2.01
CA PHE A 43 3.61 -6.11 0.58
C PHE A 43 2.31 -5.52 0.07
N ALA A 44 2.43 -4.69 -0.96
CA ALA A 44 1.31 -4.09 -1.68
C ALA A 44 1.32 -4.57 -3.14
N ILE A 45 0.15 -4.77 -3.73
CA ILE A 45 0.00 -5.21 -5.12
C ILE A 45 -0.71 -4.13 -5.90
N ALA A 46 0.03 -3.43 -6.76
CA ALA A 46 -0.47 -2.38 -7.63
C ALA A 46 -1.04 -2.95 -8.93
N ARG A 47 -1.78 -2.13 -9.68
CA ARG A 47 -2.43 -2.55 -10.92
C ARG A 47 -1.45 -3.01 -11.99
N ASP A 48 -0.34 -2.31 -12.12
CA ASP A 48 0.67 -2.48 -13.17
C ASP A 48 2.03 -1.92 -12.69
N GLU A 49 3.07 -2.05 -13.52
CA GLU A 49 4.45 -1.64 -13.21
C GLU A 49 4.61 -0.13 -13.07
N ASP A 50 3.93 0.64 -13.93
CA ASP A 50 3.96 2.11 -13.86
C ASP A 50 3.38 2.60 -12.52
N CYS A 51 2.21 2.07 -12.13
CA CYS A 51 1.62 2.33 -10.82
C CYS A 51 2.52 1.87 -9.67
N ALA A 52 3.14 0.68 -9.77
CA ALA A 52 4.02 0.17 -8.72
C ALA A 52 5.21 1.10 -8.47
N SER A 53 5.89 1.50 -9.55
CA SER A 53 7.03 2.42 -9.50
C SER A 53 6.64 3.78 -8.93
N GLU A 54 5.52 4.35 -9.39
CA GLU A 54 5.07 5.67 -8.94
C GLU A 54 4.67 5.66 -7.44
N ILE A 55 4.05 4.58 -6.96
CA ILE A 55 3.73 4.40 -5.53
C ILE A 55 5.02 4.26 -4.71
N GLU A 56 5.99 3.48 -5.19
CA GLU A 56 7.25 3.26 -4.49
C GLU A 56 8.04 4.57 -4.36
N ASP A 57 8.13 5.35 -5.44
CA ASP A 57 8.89 6.59 -5.49
C ASP A 57 8.24 7.72 -4.67
N GLU A 58 6.91 7.90 -4.78
CA GLU A 58 6.23 9.07 -4.21
C GLU A 58 5.57 8.80 -2.85
N PHE A 59 5.16 7.56 -2.57
CA PHE A 59 4.26 7.24 -1.44
C PHE A 59 4.79 6.20 -0.46
N SER A 60 5.89 5.51 -0.74
CA SER A 60 6.44 4.45 0.13
C SER A 60 6.59 4.87 1.59
N HIS A 61 7.14 6.05 1.85
CA HIS A 61 7.29 6.57 3.21
C HIS A 61 5.95 6.86 3.89
N HIS A 62 5.01 7.50 3.17
CA HIS A 62 3.67 7.77 3.69
C HIS A 62 2.91 6.48 4.00
N LEU A 63 3.04 5.46 3.14
CA LEU A 63 2.45 4.15 3.33
C LEU A 63 3.02 3.44 4.57
N ALA A 64 4.34 3.48 4.78
CA ALA A 64 4.97 2.91 5.97
C ALA A 64 4.40 3.52 7.26
N VAL A 65 4.27 4.85 7.30
CA VAL A 65 3.67 5.56 8.46
C VAL A 65 2.20 5.19 8.64
N VAL A 66 1.41 5.19 7.56
CA VAL A 66 -0.02 4.86 7.62
C VAL A 66 -0.22 3.41 8.08
N ALA A 67 0.52 2.48 7.51
CA ALA A 67 0.45 1.06 7.83
C ALA A 67 0.88 0.80 9.28
N THR A 68 1.93 1.47 9.75
CA THR A 68 2.35 1.41 11.17
C THR A 68 1.20 1.77 12.11
N GLN A 69 0.47 2.84 11.78
CA GLN A 69 -0.65 3.32 12.57
C GLN A 69 -1.89 2.41 12.50
N VAL A 70 -2.15 1.80 11.35
CA VAL A 70 -3.30 0.88 11.18
C VAL A 70 -3.02 -0.48 11.82
N LEU A 71 -1.83 -1.03 11.63
CA LEU A 71 -1.48 -2.39 12.06
C LEU A 71 -0.99 -2.45 13.51
N GLY A 72 -0.69 -1.30 14.13
CA GLY A 72 -0.18 -1.23 15.50
C GLY A 72 1.21 -1.86 15.68
N GLN A 73 1.97 -2.04 14.60
CA GLN A 73 3.32 -2.57 14.57
C GLN A 73 4.18 -1.78 13.58
N SER A 74 5.49 -1.72 13.79
CA SER A 74 6.40 -0.99 12.91
C SER A 74 6.41 -1.56 11.49
N VAL A 75 6.18 -0.69 10.51
CA VAL A 75 6.42 -0.94 9.09
C VAL A 75 7.52 0.01 8.64
N ASP A 76 8.65 -0.55 8.22
CA ASP A 76 9.82 0.22 7.82
C ASP A 76 9.94 0.30 6.29
N VAL A 77 9.49 -0.73 5.59
CA VAL A 77 9.57 -0.84 4.13
C VAL A 77 8.24 -1.30 3.56
N VAL A 78 7.82 -0.66 2.46
CA VAL A 78 6.66 -1.10 1.68
C VAL A 78 7.17 -1.57 0.33
N VAL A 79 7.00 -2.85 0.05
CA VAL A 79 7.35 -3.48 -1.22
C VAL A 79 6.13 -3.45 -2.11
N VAL A 80 6.19 -2.70 -3.21
CA VAL A 80 5.07 -2.56 -4.15
C VAL A 80 5.33 -3.44 -5.36
N LEU A 81 4.51 -4.46 -5.53
CA LEU A 81 4.62 -5.41 -6.63
C LEU A 81 3.56 -5.08 -7.70
N PRO A 82 3.90 -5.09 -8.99
CA PRO A 82 2.89 -5.00 -10.02
C PRO A 82 2.07 -6.29 -10.08
N LYS A 83 0.77 -6.16 -10.34
CA LYS A 83 -0.07 -7.32 -10.63
C LYS A 83 0.36 -7.93 -11.95
N VAL A 84 1.08 -9.05 -11.88
CA VAL A 84 1.40 -9.84 -13.07
C VAL A 84 0.11 -10.51 -13.55
N LEU A 85 -0.37 -10.12 -14.74
CA LEU A 85 -1.44 -10.86 -15.43
C LEU A 85 -0.87 -12.23 -15.82
N GLN A 86 -1.18 -13.26 -15.04
CA GLN A 86 -1.01 -14.66 -15.47
C GLN A 86 -2.18 -15.08 -16.36
#